data_AF-A0A089IQ26-F1
#
_entry.id   AF-A0A089IQ26-F1
#
_cell.length_a   1.000
_cell.length_b   1.000
_cell.length_c   1.000
_cell.angle_alpha   90.00
_cell.angle_beta   90.00
_cell.angle_gamma   90.00
#
_symmetry.space_group_name_H-M   'P 1'
#
loop_
_entity.id
_entity.type
_entity.pdbx_description
1 polymer ?
#
loop_
_entity_poly.entity_id
_entity_poly.type
_entity_poly.pdbx_seq_one_letter_code
_entity_poly.pdbx_strand_id
1 'polypeptide(L)'
;MNKKRKRQLPVRKQQNEFITPAILRRTIRNVLPFYREIVRNPAYSAAWVQAVNTIDFVQMERLFQKVSHAPIAELGSGYSFGFRTPMRDRLYVNGFFLDPAQSKYKVGEHLVVVQAILPLYLRLATDIPFATRVTAAINSGNTTRLNNLIRGLIRSRFLLTIRAQDSGFRISFRFPISRKIYTNYILLGVG
;
A
#
# COMPACT_ATOMS: atom_id res chain seq x y z
N MET A 1 1.29 24.64 46.72
CA MET A 1 2.00 23.62 45.92
C MET A 1 1.15 23.29 44.68
N ASN A 2 1.52 23.83 43.51
CA ASN A 2 0.69 23.91 42.31
C ASN A 2 0.86 22.67 41.42
N LYS A 3 -0.15 21.78 41.33
CA LYS A 3 -0.15 20.67 40.35
C LYS A 3 -0.67 21.18 38.99
N LYS A 4 0.25 21.52 38.09
CA LYS A 4 -0.06 21.81 36.67
C LYS A 4 -0.70 20.58 36.02
N ARG A 5 -2.01 20.65 35.74
CA ARG A 5 -2.69 19.73 34.81
C ARG A 5 -2.05 19.90 33.43
N LYS A 6 -1.35 18.88 32.93
CA LYS A 6 -0.96 18.79 31.53
C LYS A 6 -2.24 18.78 30.70
N ARG A 7 -2.55 19.89 30.04
CA ARG A 7 -3.58 19.94 28.99
C ARG A 7 -3.12 18.95 27.90
N GLN A 8 -3.76 17.79 27.83
CA GLN A 8 -3.70 16.97 26.62
C GLN A 8 -4.29 17.82 25.51
N LEU A 9 -3.44 18.21 24.57
CA LEU A 9 -3.87 18.81 23.32
C LEU A 9 -4.83 17.82 22.64
N PRO A 10 -5.99 18.27 22.14
CA PRO A 10 -6.88 17.39 21.42
C PRO A 10 -6.11 16.79 20.25
N VAL A 11 -6.12 15.45 20.15
CA VAL A 11 -5.69 14.73 18.94
C VAL A 11 -6.50 15.35 17.81
N ARG A 12 -5.86 16.17 16.96
CA ARG A 12 -6.48 16.66 15.73
C ARG A 12 -6.98 15.41 15.02
N LYS A 13 -8.32 15.23 14.94
CA LYS A 13 -8.91 14.40 13.89
C LYS A 13 -8.28 14.93 12.61
N GLN A 14 -7.36 14.17 12.01
CA GLN A 14 -6.77 14.54 10.73
C GLN A 14 -7.97 14.81 9.82
N GLN A 15 -8.17 16.07 9.46
CA GLN A 15 -9.05 16.39 8.35
C GLN A 15 -8.46 15.60 7.19
N ASN A 16 -9.20 14.63 6.64
CA ASN A 16 -8.74 13.83 5.51
C ASN A 16 -8.33 14.82 4.43
N GLU A 17 -7.03 15.01 4.24
CA GLU A 17 -6.56 15.78 3.10
C GLU A 17 -6.97 15.00 1.86
N PHE A 18 -7.78 15.63 1.02
CA PHE A 18 -8.36 14.96 -0.14
C PHE A 18 -7.28 14.64 -1.16
N ILE A 19 -7.19 13.38 -1.55
CA ILE A 19 -6.34 12.98 -2.66
C ILE A 19 -7.08 13.19 -3.98
N THR A 20 -6.33 13.50 -5.03
CA THR A 20 -6.88 13.57 -6.39
C THR A 20 -6.73 12.22 -7.08
N PRO A 21 -7.57 11.91 -8.09
CA PRO A 21 -7.37 10.73 -8.91
C PRO A 21 -5.98 10.71 -9.57
N ALA A 22 -5.40 11.87 -9.89
CA ALA A 22 -4.06 11.97 -10.46
C ALA A 22 -2.98 11.46 -9.49
N ILE A 23 -3.05 11.82 -8.20
CA ILE A 23 -2.10 11.37 -7.17
C ILE A 23 -2.16 9.84 -7.01
N LEU A 24 -3.38 9.30 -6.89
CA LEU A 24 -3.61 7.85 -6.77
C LEU A 24 -3.02 7.12 -7.98
N ARG A 25 -3.38 7.56 -9.20
CA ARG A 25 -2.93 6.92 -10.44
C ARG A 25 -1.44 7.00 -10.65
N ARG A 26 -0.82 8.14 -10.39
CA ARG A 26 0.64 8.32 -10.52
C ARG A 26 1.37 7.35 -9.60
N THR A 27 0.95 7.26 -8.35
CA THR A 27 1.55 6.36 -7.36
C THR A 27 1.40 4.91 -7.77
N ILE A 28 0.20 4.49 -8.21
CA ILE A 28 -0.03 3.13 -8.72
C ILE A 28 0.87 2.85 -9.93
N ARG A 29 1.00 3.78 -10.88
CA ARG A 29 1.87 3.62 -12.05
C ARG A 29 3.35 3.46 -11.67
N ASN A 30 3.81 4.17 -10.64
CA ASN A 30 5.19 4.07 -10.16
C ASN A 30 5.52 2.67 -9.61
N VAL A 31 4.56 2.02 -8.94
CA VAL A 31 4.77 0.68 -8.32
C VAL A 31 4.28 -0.49 -9.19
N LEU A 32 3.53 -0.22 -10.25
CA LEU A 32 2.98 -1.27 -11.10
C LEU A 32 4.03 -2.15 -11.78
N PRO A 33 5.16 -1.64 -12.31
CA PRO A 33 6.23 -2.48 -12.86
C PRO A 33 6.80 -3.45 -11.82
N PHE A 34 6.98 -2.97 -10.58
CA PHE A 34 7.42 -3.78 -9.45
C PHE A 34 6.48 -4.97 -9.20
N TYR A 35 5.18 -4.72 -9.07
CA TYR A 35 4.21 -5.82 -8.85
C TYR A 35 4.11 -6.77 -10.04
N ARG A 36 4.26 -6.28 -11.27
CA ARG A 36 4.32 -7.13 -12.47
C ARG A 36 5.53 -8.06 -12.44
N GLU A 37 6.70 -7.54 -12.02
CA GLU A 37 7.91 -8.35 -11.98
C GLU A 37 7.85 -9.43 -10.90
N ILE A 38 7.30 -9.13 -9.72
CA ILE A 38 7.04 -10.13 -8.68
C ILE A 38 6.23 -11.31 -9.23
N VAL A 39 5.23 -11.04 -10.07
CA VAL A 39 4.37 -12.11 -10.64
C VAL A 39 5.06 -12.88 -11.75
N ARG A 40 5.86 -12.20 -12.58
CA ARG A 40 6.44 -12.77 -13.81
C ARG A 40 7.75 -13.51 -13.60
N ASN A 41 8.52 -13.13 -12.57
CA ASN A 41 9.89 -13.57 -12.41
C ASN A 41 10.10 -14.19 -11.02
N PRO A 42 10.09 -15.53 -10.90
CA PRO A 42 10.27 -16.22 -9.62
C PRO A 42 11.60 -15.88 -8.93
N ALA A 43 12.68 -15.70 -9.68
CA ALA A 43 13.98 -15.35 -9.13
C ALA A 43 13.97 -13.92 -8.54
N TYR A 44 13.34 -12.97 -9.25
CA TYR A 44 13.12 -11.62 -8.74
C TYR A 44 12.27 -11.64 -7.47
N SER A 45 11.17 -12.41 -7.45
CA SER A 45 10.30 -12.52 -6.28
C SER A 45 11.02 -13.11 -5.07
N ALA A 46 11.86 -14.13 -5.27
CA ALA A 46 12.66 -14.72 -4.21
C ALA A 46 13.69 -13.72 -3.66
N ALA A 47 14.41 -13.03 -4.54
CA ALA A 47 15.39 -12.01 -4.17
C ALA A 47 14.74 -10.84 -3.40
N TRP A 48 13.54 -10.41 -3.83
CA TRP A 48 12.79 -9.37 -3.13
C TRP A 48 12.42 -9.78 -1.71
N VAL A 49 11.81 -10.96 -1.55
CA VAL A 49 11.40 -11.46 -0.23
C VAL A 49 12.61 -11.70 0.67
N GLN A 50 13.74 -12.14 0.12
CA GLN A 50 14.98 -12.24 0.87
C GLN A 50 15.42 -10.87 1.40
N ALA A 51 15.51 -9.85 0.53
CA ALA A 51 15.92 -8.50 0.91
C ALA A 51 15.00 -7.90 1.99
N VAL A 52 13.68 -8.09 1.86
CA VAL A 52 12.70 -7.69 2.88
C VAL A 52 12.95 -8.39 4.22
N ASN A 53 13.15 -9.70 4.20
CA ASN A 53 13.36 -10.50 5.42
C ASN A 53 14.68 -10.20 6.13
N THR A 54 15.68 -9.69 5.40
CA THR A 54 16.99 -9.28 5.94
C THR A 54 17.08 -7.77 6.18
N ILE A 55 16.01 -7.01 5.93
CA ILE A 55 15.97 -5.55 6.08
C ILE A 55 17.09 -4.88 5.23
N ASP A 56 17.35 -5.44 4.04
CA ASP A 56 18.34 -4.92 3.10
C ASP A 56 17.72 -3.85 2.20
N PHE A 57 17.66 -2.61 2.71
CA PHE A 57 17.08 -1.47 2.00
C PHE A 57 17.81 -1.13 0.70
N VAL A 58 19.14 -1.35 0.67
CA VAL A 58 19.95 -1.11 -0.54
C VAL A 58 19.55 -2.08 -1.64
N GLN A 59 19.42 -3.37 -1.31
CA GLN A 59 18.99 -4.38 -2.28
C GLN A 59 17.52 -4.19 -2.68
N MET A 60 16.63 -3.80 -1.76
CA MET A 60 15.25 -3.46 -2.07
C MET A 60 15.18 -2.29 -3.07
N GLU A 61 15.88 -1.20 -2.81
CA GLU A 61 15.92 -0.06 -3.75
C GLU A 61 16.49 -0.48 -5.11
N ARG A 62 17.61 -1.22 -5.13
CA ARG A 62 18.23 -1.71 -6.36
C ARG A 62 17.29 -2.58 -7.18
N LEU A 63 16.56 -3.51 -6.55
CA LEU A 63 15.59 -4.37 -7.23
C LEU A 63 14.43 -3.54 -7.80
N PHE A 64 13.89 -2.60 -7.02
CA PHE A 64 12.82 -1.72 -7.49
C PHE A 64 13.25 -0.88 -8.70
N GLN A 65 14.45 -0.29 -8.65
CA GLN A 65 15.00 0.54 -9.72
C GLN A 65 15.29 -0.23 -11.01
N LYS A 66 15.47 -1.57 -10.96
CA LYS A 66 15.59 -2.40 -12.18
C LYS A 66 14.32 -2.40 -13.02
N VAL A 67 13.16 -2.14 -12.42
CA VAL A 67 11.86 -2.26 -13.09
C VAL A 67 11.05 -0.98 -13.09
N SER A 68 11.37 -0.03 -12.21
CA SER A 68 10.71 1.26 -12.12
C SER A 68 11.72 2.40 -12.06
N HIS A 69 11.57 3.39 -12.93
CA HIS A 69 12.37 4.63 -12.91
C HIS A 69 11.75 5.71 -12.03
N ALA A 70 10.72 5.38 -11.24
CA ALA A 70 10.09 6.35 -10.37
C ALA A 70 11.03 6.72 -9.21
N PRO A 71 11.26 8.02 -8.94
CA PRO A 71 12.07 8.43 -7.81
C PRO A 71 11.31 8.10 -6.51
N ILE A 72 11.88 7.19 -5.72
CA ILE A 72 11.41 6.89 -4.37
C ILE A 72 11.89 8.02 -3.46
N ALA A 73 10.97 8.64 -2.72
CA ALA A 73 11.32 9.65 -1.72
C ALA A 73 11.66 9.00 -0.37
N GLU A 74 11.00 7.89 -0.05
CA GLU A 74 11.18 7.15 1.19
C GLU A 74 10.95 5.66 0.98
N LEU A 75 11.80 4.82 1.58
CA LEU A 75 11.63 3.38 1.68
C LEU A 75 11.50 2.97 3.16
N GLY A 76 10.33 2.46 3.55
CA GLY A 76 10.00 2.12 4.95
C GLY A 76 9.95 0.63 5.26
N SER A 77 9.67 0.27 6.52
CA SER A 77 9.67 -1.10 7.04
C SER A 77 8.52 -1.98 6.50
N GLY A 78 8.71 -3.31 6.53
CA GLY A 78 7.88 -4.26 5.78
C GLY A 78 8.28 -4.20 4.30
N TYR A 79 7.71 -3.25 3.57
CA TYR A 79 8.37 -2.44 2.55
C TYR A 79 7.34 -1.40 2.10
N SER A 80 7.71 -0.12 2.04
CA SER A 80 6.80 0.94 1.61
C SER A 80 7.51 1.97 0.77
N PHE A 81 6.95 2.28 -0.40
CA PHE A 81 7.45 3.26 -1.33
C PHE A 81 6.67 4.57 -1.17
N GLY A 82 7.33 5.60 -0.64
CA GLY A 82 6.82 6.95 -0.56
C GLY A 82 7.14 7.75 -1.83
N PHE A 83 6.13 8.40 -2.41
CA PHE A 83 6.30 9.25 -3.59
C PHE A 83 5.85 10.68 -3.28
N ARG A 84 6.67 11.66 -3.71
CA ARG A 84 6.33 13.08 -3.55
C ARG A 84 5.02 13.40 -4.26
N THR A 85 4.20 14.17 -3.57
CA THR A 85 2.96 14.71 -4.11
C THR A 85 3.09 16.22 -4.34
N PRO A 86 2.18 16.85 -5.10
CA PRO A 86 2.08 18.32 -5.13
C PRO A 86 1.69 18.94 -3.78
N MET A 87 1.25 18.13 -2.82
CA MET A 87 0.91 18.58 -1.47
C MET A 87 2.20 18.72 -0.67
N ARG A 88 2.40 19.88 -0.07
CA ARG A 88 3.61 20.22 0.68
C ARG A 88 3.80 19.24 1.85
N ASP A 89 5.01 18.72 2.01
CA ASP A 89 5.42 17.83 3.11
C ASP A 89 4.58 16.54 3.24
N ARG A 90 4.02 16.07 2.11
CA ARG A 90 3.23 14.83 2.03
C ARG A 90 3.79 13.86 1.00
N LEU A 91 3.88 12.60 1.41
CA LEU A 91 4.14 11.46 0.53
C LEU A 91 2.86 10.67 0.33
N TYR A 92 2.63 10.19 -0.89
CA TYR A 92 1.65 9.13 -1.11
C TYR A 92 2.40 7.80 -1.12
N VAL A 93 2.06 6.95 -0.16
CA VAL A 93 2.82 5.76 0.18
C VAL A 93 2.07 4.56 -0.32
N ASN A 94 2.74 3.70 -1.08
CA ASN A 94 2.29 2.35 -1.35
C ASN A 94 3.14 1.37 -0.56
N GLY A 95 2.53 0.48 0.21
CA GLY A 95 3.32 -0.42 1.02
C GLY A 95 2.67 -1.73 1.35
N PHE A 96 3.44 -2.50 2.09
CA PHE A 96 3.09 -3.83 2.47
C PHE A 96 3.63 -4.12 3.86
N PHE A 97 2.79 -4.63 4.74
CA PHE A 97 3.24 -5.14 6.04
C PHE A 97 2.67 -6.52 6.32
N LEU A 98 3.34 -7.22 7.23
CA LEU A 98 3.00 -8.54 7.71
C LEU A 98 2.66 -8.46 9.20
N ASP A 99 1.57 -9.11 9.60
CA ASP A 99 1.18 -9.26 11.00
C ASP A 99 1.20 -10.75 11.37
N PRO A 100 1.87 -11.17 12.46
CA PRO A 100 2.71 -10.35 13.36
C PRO A 100 3.97 -9.78 12.70
N ALA A 101 4.38 -8.57 13.10
CA ALA A 101 5.47 -7.80 12.48
C ALA A 101 6.84 -8.51 12.48
N GLN A 102 7.09 -9.38 13.45
CA GLN A 102 8.31 -10.18 13.57
C GLN A 102 8.35 -11.40 12.63
N SER A 103 7.27 -11.65 11.89
CA SER A 103 7.22 -12.77 10.96
C SER A 103 8.06 -12.52 9.72
N LYS A 104 8.63 -13.59 9.16
CA LYS A 104 9.25 -13.56 7.83
C LYS A 104 8.20 -13.71 6.74
N TYR A 105 8.33 -12.94 5.66
CA TYR A 105 7.58 -13.09 4.43
C TYR A 105 7.92 -14.43 3.77
N LYS A 106 6.90 -15.10 3.22
CA LYS A 106 7.06 -16.29 2.39
C LYS A 106 6.80 -15.92 0.93
N VAL A 107 7.66 -16.36 0.02
CA VAL A 107 7.56 -16.07 -1.43
C VAL A 107 6.18 -16.44 -1.97
N GLY A 108 5.69 -17.65 -1.69
CA GLY A 108 4.39 -18.10 -2.17
C GLY A 108 3.20 -17.30 -1.63
N GLU A 109 3.19 -16.94 -0.35
CA GLU A 109 2.11 -16.15 0.24
C GLU A 109 2.12 -14.70 -0.29
N HIS A 110 3.32 -14.11 -0.40
CA HIS A 110 3.50 -12.78 -0.98
C HIS A 110 3.05 -12.73 -2.45
N LEU A 111 3.45 -13.71 -3.26
CA LEU A 111 3.04 -13.84 -4.66
C LEU A 111 1.52 -13.91 -4.80
N VAL A 112 0.85 -14.73 -3.98
CA VAL A 112 -0.62 -14.85 -3.98
C VAL A 112 -1.29 -13.51 -3.72
N VAL A 113 -0.78 -12.71 -2.80
CA VAL A 113 -1.33 -11.38 -2.52
C VAL A 113 -1.10 -10.42 -3.69
N VAL A 114 0.13 -10.40 -4.24
CA VAL A 114 0.45 -9.51 -5.36
C VAL A 114 -0.40 -9.86 -6.59
N GLN A 115 -0.57 -11.15 -6.90
CA GLN A 115 -1.46 -11.61 -7.97
C GLN A 115 -2.91 -11.15 -7.74
N ALA A 116 -3.40 -11.19 -6.50
CA ALA A 116 -4.76 -10.80 -6.17
C ALA A 116 -5.02 -9.29 -6.33
N ILE A 117 -4.04 -8.43 -6.04
CA ILE A 117 -4.19 -6.97 -6.15
C ILE A 117 -3.87 -6.43 -7.55
N LEU A 118 -3.11 -7.17 -8.36
CA LEU A 118 -2.63 -6.69 -9.66
C LEU A 118 -3.75 -6.22 -10.61
N PRO A 119 -4.91 -6.92 -10.74
CA PRO A 119 -6.00 -6.44 -11.59
C PRO A 119 -6.57 -5.09 -11.14
N LEU A 120 -6.66 -4.86 -9.83
CA LEU A 120 -7.07 -3.58 -9.28
C LEU A 120 -6.06 -2.49 -9.65
N TYR A 121 -4.77 -2.75 -9.48
CA TYR A 121 -3.72 -1.77 -9.76
C TYR A 121 -3.64 -1.43 -11.25
N LEU A 122 -3.80 -2.43 -12.12
CA LEU A 122 -3.93 -2.22 -13.56
C LEU A 122 -5.09 -1.28 -13.89
N ARG A 123 -6.28 -1.54 -13.33
CA ARG A 123 -7.46 -0.73 -13.59
C ARG A 123 -7.32 0.69 -13.05
N LEU A 124 -6.79 0.86 -11.82
CA LEU A 124 -6.51 2.18 -11.27
C LEU A 124 -5.55 2.96 -12.19
N ALA A 125 -4.48 2.34 -12.68
CA ALA A 125 -3.52 3.01 -13.55
C ALA A 125 -4.13 3.49 -14.88
N THR A 126 -5.03 2.72 -15.49
CA THR A 126 -5.51 2.95 -16.87
C THR A 126 -6.89 3.61 -16.97
N ASP A 127 -7.84 3.26 -16.11
CA ASP A 127 -9.25 3.68 -16.17
C ASP A 127 -9.48 4.93 -15.30
N ILE A 128 -9.53 6.12 -15.94
CA ILE A 128 -9.70 7.41 -15.24
C ILE A 128 -11.04 7.45 -14.48
N PRO A 129 -12.20 7.14 -15.10
CA PRO A 129 -13.47 7.15 -14.40
C PRO A 129 -13.49 6.22 -13.17
N PHE A 130 -12.87 5.04 -13.27
CA PHE A 130 -12.75 4.12 -12.14
C PHE A 130 -11.90 4.72 -11.00
N ALA A 131 -10.72 5.26 -11.32
CA ALA A 131 -9.88 5.92 -10.33
C ALA A 131 -10.60 7.11 -9.66
N THR A 132 -11.40 7.88 -10.40
CA THR A 132 -12.22 8.97 -9.85
C THR A 132 -13.26 8.45 -8.86
N ARG A 133 -13.99 7.39 -9.18
CA ARG A 133 -14.97 6.78 -8.26
C ARG A 133 -14.31 6.22 -7.00
N VAL A 134 -13.16 5.57 -7.15
CA VAL A 134 -12.39 5.03 -6.02
C VAL A 134 -11.90 6.17 -5.12
N THR A 135 -11.31 7.22 -5.71
CA THR A 135 -10.85 8.41 -4.99
C THR A 135 -11.99 9.10 -4.24
N ALA A 136 -13.17 9.23 -4.86
CA ALA A 136 -14.34 9.79 -4.20
C ALA A 136 -14.77 8.96 -2.98
N ALA A 137 -14.75 7.62 -3.07
CA ALA A 137 -15.08 6.74 -1.96
C ALA A 137 -14.04 6.81 -0.81
N ILE A 138 -12.75 6.93 -1.15
CA ILE A 138 -11.65 7.14 -0.20
C ILE A 138 -11.84 8.46 0.54
N ASN A 139 -12.01 9.56 -0.21
CA ASN A 139 -12.14 10.91 0.32
C ASN A 139 -13.36 11.05 1.24
N SER A 140 -14.46 10.35 0.92
CA SER A 140 -15.66 10.32 1.77
C SER A 140 -15.57 9.34 2.94
N GLY A 141 -14.46 8.60 3.12
CA GLY A 141 -14.33 7.54 4.13
C GLY A 141 -15.30 6.37 3.96
N ASN A 142 -15.96 6.24 2.80
CA ASN A 142 -17.05 5.29 2.61
C ASN A 142 -16.49 3.92 2.22
N THR A 143 -16.14 3.14 3.24
CA THR A 143 -15.58 1.79 3.08
C THR A 143 -16.52 0.85 2.33
N THR A 144 -17.84 0.95 2.51
CA THR A 144 -18.81 0.11 1.79
C THR A 144 -18.77 0.40 0.29
N ARG A 145 -18.78 1.68 -0.10
CA ARG A 145 -18.67 2.09 -1.51
C ARG A 145 -17.33 1.68 -2.11
N LEU A 146 -16.24 1.85 -1.37
CA LEU A 146 -14.91 1.41 -1.80
C LEU A 146 -14.89 -0.10 -2.05
N ASN A 147 -15.42 -0.89 -1.11
CA ASN A 147 -15.50 -2.35 -1.20
C ASN A 147 -16.28 -2.77 -2.44
N ASN A 148 -17.46 -2.20 -2.68
CA ASN A 148 -18.28 -2.48 -3.86
C ASN A 148 -17.55 -2.17 -5.18
N LEU A 149 -16.72 -1.13 -5.20
CA LEU A 149 -15.94 -0.76 -6.40
C LEU A 149 -14.80 -1.73 -6.70
N ILE A 150 -14.07 -2.18 -5.67
CA ILE A 150 -12.78 -2.86 -5.89
C ILE A 150 -12.82 -4.37 -5.64
N ARG A 151 -13.79 -4.88 -4.87
CA ARG A 151 -13.85 -6.30 -4.47
C ARG A 151 -13.87 -7.25 -5.67
N GLY A 152 -14.62 -6.91 -6.73
CA GLY A 152 -14.71 -7.73 -7.93
C GLY A 152 -13.38 -7.88 -8.69
N LEU A 153 -12.40 -7.00 -8.43
CA LEU A 153 -11.06 -7.04 -9.03
C LEU A 153 -10.06 -7.80 -8.15
N ILE A 154 -10.38 -8.04 -6.88
CA ILE A 154 -9.50 -8.73 -5.93
C ILE A 154 -9.97 -10.16 -5.77
N ARG A 155 -9.50 -11.04 -6.66
CA ARG A 155 -9.86 -12.47 -6.65
C ARG A 155 -8.90 -13.26 -5.77
N SER A 156 -9.28 -13.46 -4.51
CA SER A 156 -8.54 -14.36 -3.60
C SER A 156 -9.45 -14.88 -2.50
N ARG A 157 -9.38 -16.20 -2.25
CA ARG A 157 -10.05 -16.83 -1.10
C ARG A 157 -9.49 -16.38 0.25
N PHE A 158 -8.30 -15.77 0.25
CA PHE A 158 -7.63 -15.29 1.45
C PHE A 158 -7.99 -13.83 1.79
N LEU A 159 -8.76 -13.14 0.94
CA LEU A 159 -9.17 -11.76 1.18
C LEU A 159 -9.93 -11.66 2.51
N LEU A 160 -9.40 -10.86 3.43
CA LEU A 160 -9.96 -10.64 4.76
C LEU A 160 -10.79 -9.36 4.80
N THR A 161 -10.18 -8.22 4.48
CA THR A 161 -10.82 -6.90 4.57
C THR A 161 -10.35 -5.96 3.47
N ILE A 162 -11.24 -5.03 3.11
CA ILE A 162 -10.96 -3.82 2.33
C ILE A 162 -11.45 -2.66 3.20
N ARG A 163 -10.60 -1.67 3.47
CA ARG A 163 -10.94 -0.51 4.31
C ARG A 163 -10.41 0.78 3.72
N ALA A 164 -11.24 1.83 3.71
CA ALA A 164 -10.76 3.19 3.48
C ALA A 164 -10.04 3.68 4.74
N GLN A 165 -8.86 4.27 4.58
CA GLN A 165 -8.04 4.74 5.70
C GLN A 165 -7.01 5.77 5.21
N ASP A 166 -6.76 6.81 6.00
CA ASP A 166 -5.65 7.77 5.82
C ASP A 166 -5.54 8.31 4.37
N SER A 167 -6.66 8.80 3.83
CA SER A 167 -6.78 9.26 2.43
C SER A 167 -6.32 8.22 1.39
N GLY A 168 -6.53 6.95 1.69
CA GLY A 168 -6.30 5.82 0.79
C GLY A 168 -7.08 4.58 1.20
N PHE A 169 -6.48 3.40 1.06
CA PHE A 169 -7.10 2.14 1.44
C PHE A 169 -6.10 1.05 1.82
N ARG A 170 -6.59 0.07 2.58
CA ARG A 170 -5.90 -1.17 2.94
C ARG A 170 -6.66 -2.38 2.44
N ILE A 171 -5.92 -3.38 1.98
CA ILE A 171 -6.42 -4.70 1.58
C ILE A 171 -5.63 -5.75 2.35
N SER A 172 -6.31 -6.48 3.22
CA SER A 172 -5.68 -7.50 4.07
C SER A 172 -6.07 -8.90 3.62
N PHE A 173 -5.13 -9.83 3.73
CA PHE A 173 -5.26 -11.24 3.35
C PHE A 173 -4.81 -12.12 4.50
N ARG A 174 -5.65 -13.07 4.92
CA ARG A 174 -5.35 -14.00 6.01
C ARG A 174 -5.06 -15.39 5.47
N PHE A 175 -3.87 -15.90 5.75
CA PHE A 175 -3.49 -17.27 5.39
C PHE A 175 -3.80 -18.20 6.55
N PRO A 176 -4.73 -19.17 6.39
CA PRO A 176 -5.26 -19.94 7.50
C PRO A 176 -4.21 -20.85 8.17
N ILE A 177 -3.29 -21.42 7.39
CA ILE A 177 -2.27 -22.34 7.90
C ILE A 177 -1.19 -21.60 8.68
N SER A 178 -0.62 -20.53 8.11
CA SER A 178 0.43 -19.74 8.77
C SER A 178 -0.11 -18.75 9.80
N ARG A 179 -1.42 -18.50 9.79
CA ARG A 179 -2.12 -17.47 10.60
C ARG A 179 -1.60 -16.05 10.38
N LYS A 180 -0.82 -15.82 9.33
CA LYS A 180 -0.26 -14.52 8.98
C LYS A 180 -1.27 -13.67 8.23
N ILE A 181 -1.23 -12.37 8.49
CA ILE A 181 -2.01 -11.38 7.76
C ILE A 181 -1.06 -10.51 6.92
N TYR A 182 -1.21 -10.61 5.61
CA TYR A 182 -0.50 -9.77 4.64
C TYR A 182 -1.40 -8.59 4.32
N THR A 183 -0.91 -7.37 4.48
CA THR A 183 -1.69 -6.17 4.16
C THR A 183 -0.95 -5.33 3.14
N ASN A 184 -1.57 -5.15 1.98
CA ASN A 184 -1.17 -4.12 1.02
C ASN A 184 -1.97 -2.84 1.29
N TYR A 185 -1.32 -1.70 1.18
CA TYR A 185 -1.96 -0.42 1.40
C TYR A 185 -1.46 0.66 0.45
N ILE A 186 -2.32 1.65 0.24
CA ILE A 186 -1.94 2.93 -0.32
C ILE A 186 -2.56 4.02 0.55
N LEU A 187 -1.78 4.98 1.02
CA LEU A 187 -2.25 6.01 1.96
C LEU A 187 -1.42 7.29 1.87
N LEU A 188 -1.99 8.38 2.37
CA LEU A 188 -1.27 9.64 2.52
C LEU A 188 -0.46 9.60 3.83
N GLY A 189 0.85 9.69 3.70
CA GLY A 189 1.80 9.75 4.80
C GLY A 189 2.34 11.18 5.02
N VAL A 190 3.08 11.34 6.12
CA VAL A 190 3.94 12.51 6.32
C VAL A 190 5.24 12.26 5.55
N GLY A 191 5.76 13.30 4.89
CA GLY A 191 7.06 13.28 4.20
C GLY A 191 8.13 14.09 4.89
#